data_AF-A0A1V5PID4-F1
#
_entry.id   AF-A0A1V5PID4-F1
#
_cell.length_a   1.000
_cell.length_b   1.000
_cell.length_c   1.000
_cell.angle_alpha   90.00
_cell.angle_beta   90.00
_cell.angle_gamma   90.00
#
_symmetry.space_group_name_H-M   'P 1'
#
loop_
_entity.id
_entity.type
_entity.pdbx_description
1 polymer ?
#
loop_
_entity_poly.entity_id
_entity_poly.type
_entity_poly.pdbx_seq_one_letter_code
_entity_poly.pdbx_strand_id
1 'polypeptide(L)'
;MVDYKPINHVSILSDGTIVDIANILGRKEDPHVKNLAGSAISIYNNEFLEWLPNKKGYFEINPVILEIIKKKPKRVKGYIPEKPYYWRDIGTVQSYWEAHRDILIHNTYRVNGIKQKIVCHPSAQIGRSVRFEGFAVTGKNVILTGNLKIKNSLIWDNVILHGDEEITNSILTGESKIKL
;
A
#
# COMPACT_ATOMS: atom_id res chain seq x y z
N MET A 1 14.07 -4.80 -3.49
CA MET A 1 13.21 -5.20 -4.62
C MET A 1 12.59 -6.54 -4.34
N VAL A 2 11.37 -6.79 -4.80
CA VAL A 2 10.65 -8.06 -4.60
C VAL A 2 10.01 -8.52 -5.91
N ASP A 3 9.72 -9.81 -6.03
CA ASP A 3 8.98 -10.32 -7.19
C ASP A 3 7.48 -10.09 -6.98
N TYR A 4 6.92 -9.12 -7.70
CA TYR A 4 5.50 -8.82 -7.72
C TYR A 4 5.06 -8.45 -9.14
N LYS A 5 4.69 -9.49 -9.91
CA LYS A 5 4.40 -9.40 -11.35
C LYS A 5 3.58 -8.16 -11.78
N PRO A 6 2.50 -7.75 -11.07
CA PRO A 6 1.71 -6.59 -11.48
C PRO A 6 2.51 -5.28 -11.59
N ILE A 7 3.60 -5.12 -10.85
CA ILE A 7 4.43 -3.91 -10.85
C ILE A 7 5.92 -4.21 -11.04
N ASN A 8 6.30 -5.34 -11.63
CA ASN A 8 7.70 -5.64 -11.92
C ASN A 8 8.21 -4.73 -13.05
N HIS A 9 8.89 -3.63 -12.68
CA HIS A 9 9.31 -2.56 -13.58
C HIS A 9 10.81 -2.26 -13.52
N VAL A 10 11.60 -2.93 -12.68
CA VAL A 10 13.05 -2.76 -12.60
C VAL A 10 13.73 -3.99 -13.18
N SER A 11 14.52 -3.81 -14.23
CA SER A 11 15.30 -4.88 -14.85
C SER A 11 16.67 -4.98 -14.18
N ILE A 12 17.00 -6.17 -13.69
CA ILE A 12 18.23 -6.47 -12.94
C ILE A 12 18.96 -7.69 -13.51
N LEU A 13 20.28 -7.62 -13.63
CA LEU A 13 21.14 -8.76 -13.95
C LEU A 13 21.39 -9.64 -12.73
N SER A 14 21.90 -10.85 -12.96
CA SER A 14 22.23 -11.82 -11.89
C SER A 14 23.28 -11.32 -10.90
N ASP A 15 24.16 -10.40 -11.31
CA ASP A 15 25.16 -9.76 -10.45
C ASP A 15 24.62 -8.56 -9.64
N GLY A 16 23.30 -8.37 -9.65
CA GLY A 16 22.61 -7.29 -8.96
C GLY A 16 22.64 -5.94 -9.69
N THR A 17 23.20 -5.85 -10.90
CA THR A 17 23.19 -4.61 -11.68
C THR A 17 21.79 -4.27 -12.17
N ILE A 18 21.30 -3.07 -11.84
CA ILE A 18 20.08 -2.52 -12.44
C ILE A 18 20.44 -1.97 -13.82
N VAL A 19 19.71 -2.41 -14.83
CA VAL A 19 19.96 -2.05 -16.25
C VAL A 19 18.81 -1.29 -16.89
N ASP A 20 17.64 -1.25 -16.24
CA ASP A 20 16.49 -0.48 -16.72
C ASP A 20 15.46 -0.26 -15.61
N ILE A 21 14.67 0.79 -15.76
CA ILE A 21 13.55 1.15 -14.88
C ILE A 21 12.38 1.55 -15.79
N ALA A 22 11.20 1.01 -15.52
CA ALA A 22 9.98 1.18 -16.30
C ALA A 22 10.11 0.79 -17.78
N ASN A 23 11.09 -0.07 -18.12
CA ASN A 23 11.40 -0.50 -19.48
C ASN A 23 11.69 0.67 -20.46
N ILE A 24 12.23 1.78 -19.95
CA ILE A 24 12.53 2.96 -20.78
C ILE A 24 13.68 2.67 -21.76
N LEU A 25 14.60 1.76 -21.41
CA LEU A 25 15.71 1.33 -22.25
C LEU A 25 15.43 0.03 -23.02
N GLY A 26 14.19 -0.49 -22.95
CA GLY A 26 13.77 -1.69 -23.68
C GLY A 26 14.41 -2.99 -23.18
N ARG A 27 14.91 -3.05 -21.94
CA ARG A 27 15.63 -4.23 -21.42
C ARG A 27 14.72 -5.31 -20.86
N LYS A 28 13.42 -5.04 -20.67
CA LYS A 28 12.49 -5.95 -20.00
C LYS A 28 12.41 -7.35 -20.63
N GLU A 29 12.52 -7.43 -21.95
CA GLU A 29 12.45 -8.68 -22.73
C GLU A 29 13.81 -9.39 -22.87
N ASP A 30 14.90 -8.84 -22.32
CA ASP A 30 16.21 -9.49 -22.35
C ASP A 30 16.17 -10.78 -21.48
N PRO A 31 16.47 -11.95 -22.04
CA PRO A 31 16.40 -13.22 -21.30
C PRO A 31 17.40 -13.31 -20.13
N HIS A 32 18.40 -12.44 -20.09
CA HIS A 32 19.40 -12.39 -19.02
C HIS A 32 19.03 -11.45 -17.87
N VAL A 33 17.91 -10.72 -17.98
CA VAL A 33 17.43 -9.85 -16.89
C VAL A 33 16.26 -10.48 -16.15
N LYS A 34 16.19 -10.22 -14.85
CA LYS A 34 15.01 -10.44 -14.04
C LYS A 34 14.26 -9.11 -13.91
N ASN A 35 12.94 -9.14 -14.01
CA ASN A 35 12.10 -7.97 -13.76
C ASN A 35 11.50 -8.06 -12.36
N LEU A 36 11.73 -7.02 -11.54
CA LEU A 36 11.30 -6.96 -10.14
C LEU A 36 10.58 -5.65 -9.83
N ALA A 37 9.82 -5.64 -8.74
CA ALA A 37 9.21 -4.45 -8.18
C ALA A 37 10.25 -3.65 -7.36
N GLY A 38 10.40 -2.36 -7.72
CA GLY A 38 11.15 -1.38 -6.93
C GLY A 38 10.35 -0.91 -5.72
N SER A 39 11.00 -0.79 -4.55
CA SER A 39 10.36 -0.28 -3.33
C SER A 39 10.42 1.24 -3.19
N ALA A 40 10.99 1.95 -4.18
CA ALA A 40 11.33 3.38 -4.11
C ALA A 40 12.20 3.78 -2.90
N ILE A 41 12.88 2.81 -2.27
CA ILE A 41 13.91 3.04 -1.24
C ILE A 41 15.27 2.94 -1.92
N SER A 42 16.05 4.00 -1.83
CA SER A 42 17.36 4.10 -2.45
C SER A 42 18.38 4.72 -1.50
N ILE A 43 19.64 4.33 -1.69
CA ILE A 43 20.79 4.85 -0.94
C ILE A 43 21.78 5.38 -1.97
N TYR A 44 22.26 6.59 -1.76
CA TYR A 44 23.17 7.28 -2.67
C TYR A 44 24.43 7.73 -1.93
N ASN A 45 25.57 7.75 -2.62
CA ASN A 45 26.75 8.48 -2.16
C ASN A 45 26.64 9.96 -2.58
N ASN A 46 27.51 10.83 -2.05
CA ASN A 46 27.47 12.27 -2.33
C ASN A 46 27.68 12.60 -3.82
N GLU A 47 28.44 11.79 -4.56
CA GLU A 47 28.63 11.91 -6.01
C GLU A 47 27.29 11.95 -6.78
N PHE A 48 26.23 11.30 -6.25
CA PHE A 48 24.91 11.34 -6.86
C PHE A 48 24.35 12.76 -7.00
N LEU A 49 24.70 13.68 -6.10
CA LEU A 49 24.20 15.06 -6.14
C LEU A 49 24.67 15.80 -7.40
N GLU A 50 25.80 15.40 -7.98
CA GLU A 50 26.33 15.97 -9.23
C GLU A 50 25.49 15.58 -10.46
N TRP A 51 24.68 14.53 -10.34
CA TRP A 51 23.77 14.09 -11.40
C TRP A 51 22.42 14.80 -11.38
N LEU A 52 22.11 15.50 -10.28
CA LEU A 52 20.83 16.19 -10.15
C LEU A 52 20.77 17.40 -11.09
N PRO A 53 19.62 17.65 -11.73
CA PRO A 53 19.48 18.78 -12.63
C PRO A 53 19.63 20.09 -11.87
N ASN A 54 20.42 21.03 -12.40
CA ASN A 54 20.53 22.38 -11.88
C ASN A 54 19.30 23.22 -12.27
N LYS A 55 18.14 22.87 -11.72
CA LYS A 55 16.88 23.61 -11.91
C LYS A 55 16.11 23.73 -10.60
N LYS A 56 15.34 24.80 -10.48
CA LYS A 56 14.39 24.98 -9.38
C LYS A 56 13.11 24.18 -9.66
N GLY A 57 12.52 23.62 -8.62
CA GLY A 57 11.22 22.93 -8.68
C GLY A 57 11.30 21.42 -8.84
N TYR A 58 10.17 20.82 -9.21
CA TYR A 58 9.99 19.37 -9.29
C TYR A 58 10.80 18.72 -10.41
N PHE A 59 11.31 17.52 -10.14
CA PHE A 59 11.84 16.61 -11.13
C PHE A 59 11.65 15.16 -10.70
N GLU A 60 11.62 14.27 -11.69
CA GLU A 60 11.58 12.83 -11.45
C GLU A 60 12.99 12.27 -11.30
N ILE A 61 13.13 11.36 -10.34
CA ILE A 61 14.42 10.74 -10.05
C ILE A 61 14.79 9.65 -11.07
N ASN A 62 13.79 8.97 -11.65
CA ASN A 62 14.02 7.85 -12.58
C ASN A 62 14.83 8.26 -13.82
N PRO A 63 14.54 9.38 -14.50
CA PRO A 63 15.39 9.87 -15.59
C PRO A 63 16.85 10.07 -15.19
N VAL A 64 17.13 10.59 -13.98
CA VAL A 64 18.50 10.77 -13.49
C VAL A 64 19.20 9.42 -13.31
N ILE A 65 18.52 8.45 -12.71
CA ILE A 65 19.06 7.10 -12.51
C ILE A 65 19.32 6.40 -13.86
N LEU A 66 18.41 6.55 -14.82
CA LEU A 66 18.57 6.00 -16.18
C LEU A 66 19.79 6.61 -16.89
N GLU A 67 20.05 7.90 -16.73
CA GLU A 67 21.26 8.54 -17.27
C GLU A 67 22.54 7.99 -16.64
N ILE A 68 22.54 7.71 -15.32
CA ILE A 68 23.65 7.04 -14.65
C ILE A 68 23.84 5.62 -15.20
N ILE A 69 22.76 4.85 -15.37
CA ILE A 69 22.82 3.49 -15.93
C ILE A 69 23.47 3.50 -17.32
N LYS A 70 23.08 4.45 -18.19
CA LYS A 70 23.66 4.60 -19.54
C LYS A 70 25.12 5.00 -19.52
N LYS A 71 25.47 6.04 -18.74
CA LYS A 71 26.82 6.66 -18.77
C LYS A 71 27.84 5.92 -17.89
N LYS A 72 27.38 5.23 -16.85
CA LYS A 72 28.20 4.49 -15.87
C LYS A 72 27.57 3.12 -15.59
N PRO A 73 27.67 2.16 -16.53
CA PRO A 73 27.17 0.80 -16.32
C PRO A 73 27.71 0.18 -15.02
N LYS A 74 26.92 -0.71 -14.40
CA LYS A 74 27.22 -1.37 -13.10
C LYS A 74 27.21 -0.47 -11.86
N ARG A 75 27.02 0.85 -12.01
CA ARG A 75 27.04 1.79 -10.87
C ARG A 75 25.76 1.74 -10.03
N VAL A 76 24.63 1.39 -10.64
CA VAL A 76 23.34 1.24 -9.96
C VAL A 76 23.12 -0.25 -9.63
N LYS A 77 23.05 -0.56 -8.34
CA LYS A 77 22.87 -1.92 -7.83
C LYS A 77 21.55 -2.06 -7.10
N GLY A 78 20.97 -3.24 -7.24
CA GLY A 78 19.74 -3.62 -6.59
C GLY A 78 19.96 -4.43 -5.32
N TYR A 79 19.31 -4.03 -4.24
CA TYR A 79 19.20 -4.88 -3.04
C TYR A 79 17.92 -5.72 -3.12
N ILE A 80 18.09 -7.05 -3.12
CA ILE A 80 17.00 -8.02 -3.03
C ILE A 80 17.12 -8.68 -1.65
N PRO A 81 16.13 -8.50 -0.76
CA PRO A 81 16.19 -9.11 0.56
C PRO A 81 16.08 -10.63 0.47
N GLU A 82 16.75 -11.32 1.38
CA GLU A 82 16.77 -12.79 1.45
C GLU A 82 15.39 -13.40 1.74
N LYS A 83 14.55 -12.67 2.47
CA LYS A 83 13.19 -13.08 2.84
C LYS A 83 12.17 -12.11 2.27
N PRO A 84 10.99 -12.59 1.84
CA PRO A 84 9.90 -11.70 1.46
C PRO A 84 9.42 -10.94 2.70
N TYR A 85 9.30 -9.63 2.58
CA TYR A 85 8.69 -8.77 3.59
C TYR A 85 7.24 -8.48 3.20
N TYR A 86 6.37 -8.29 4.20
CA TYR A 86 5.06 -7.71 3.93
C TYR A 86 5.24 -6.29 3.39
N TRP A 87 4.80 -6.07 2.16
CA TRP A 87 4.76 -4.77 1.52
C TRP A 87 3.43 -4.65 0.79
N ARG A 88 2.74 -3.52 0.98
CA ARG A 88 1.50 -3.21 0.27
C ARG A 88 1.45 -1.70 0.04
N ASP A 89 1.41 -1.31 -1.22
CA ASP A 89 1.09 0.07 -1.58
C ASP A 89 -0.40 0.30 -1.38
N ILE A 90 -0.76 1.37 -0.68
CA ILE A 90 -2.14 1.79 -0.46
C ILE A 90 -2.43 2.95 -1.42
N GLY A 91 -2.58 2.62 -2.70
CA GLY A 91 -2.82 3.59 -3.78
C GLY A 91 -4.29 3.73 -4.19
N THR A 92 -5.16 2.82 -3.76
CA THR A 92 -6.59 2.80 -4.08
C THR A 92 -7.45 2.51 -2.85
N VAL A 93 -8.73 2.88 -2.90
CA VAL A 93 -9.72 2.54 -1.87
C VAL A 93 -9.77 1.03 -1.60
N GLN A 94 -9.74 0.22 -2.66
CA GLN A 94 -9.69 -1.24 -2.57
C GLN A 94 -8.42 -1.73 -1.86
N SER A 95 -7.26 -1.18 -2.19
CA SER A 95 -5.99 -1.58 -1.55
C SER A 95 -5.95 -1.24 -0.06
N TYR A 96 -6.59 -0.14 0.35
CA TYR A 96 -6.74 0.23 1.76
C TYR A 96 -7.63 -0.76 2.51
N TRP A 97 -8.76 -1.15 1.91
CA TRP A 97 -9.64 -2.17 2.47
C TRP A 97 -8.94 -3.54 2.58
N GLU A 98 -8.19 -3.94 1.55
CA GLU A 98 -7.44 -5.19 1.55
C GLU A 98 -6.32 -5.23 2.59
N ALA A 99 -5.66 -4.09 2.84
CA ALA A 99 -4.67 -3.99 3.91
C ALA A 99 -5.27 -4.38 5.27
N HIS A 100 -6.51 -3.96 5.54
CA HIS A 100 -7.23 -4.34 6.76
C HIS A 100 -7.58 -5.82 6.77
N ARG A 101 -8.00 -6.38 5.63
CA ARG A 101 -8.25 -7.82 5.52
C ARG A 101 -6.99 -8.65 5.77
N ASP A 102 -5.85 -8.21 5.24
CA ASP A 102 -4.55 -8.88 5.46
C ASP A 102 -4.17 -8.91 6.94
N ILE A 103 -4.41 -7.82 7.67
CA ILE A 103 -4.12 -7.72 9.10
C ILE A 103 -5.13 -8.55 9.91
N LEU A 104 -6.43 -8.31 9.73
CA LEU A 104 -7.49 -8.78 10.62
C LEU A 104 -7.94 -10.21 10.34
N ILE A 105 -7.85 -10.67 9.09
CA ILE A 105 -8.29 -12.01 8.67
C ILE A 105 -7.09 -12.91 8.39
N HIS A 106 -6.17 -12.47 7.53
CA HIS A 106 -5.08 -13.32 7.07
C HIS A 106 -3.89 -13.37 8.04
N ASN A 107 -3.79 -12.42 8.97
CA ASN A 107 -2.63 -12.24 9.85
C ASN A 107 -1.30 -12.14 9.08
N THR A 108 -1.33 -11.63 7.85
CA THR A 108 -0.14 -11.44 7.00
C THR A 108 0.84 -10.45 7.63
N TYR A 109 0.31 -9.49 8.38
CA TYR A 109 1.06 -8.55 9.21
C TYR A 109 0.39 -8.41 10.57
N ARG A 110 1.18 -8.48 11.66
CA ARG A 110 0.68 -8.38 13.03
C ARG A 110 0.87 -6.96 13.55
N VAL A 111 -0.23 -6.28 13.83
CA VAL A 111 -0.22 -4.98 14.50
C VAL A 111 -0.33 -5.21 16.01
N ASN A 112 0.62 -4.65 16.77
CA ASN A 112 0.61 -4.75 18.23
C ASN A 112 -0.70 -4.20 18.80
N GLY A 113 -1.33 -4.98 19.68
CA GLY A 113 -2.62 -4.62 20.30
C GLY A 113 -3.86 -5.02 19.49
N ILE A 114 -3.73 -5.49 18.25
CA ILE A 114 -4.86 -5.94 17.43
C ILE A 114 -4.83 -7.47 17.34
N LYS A 115 -5.82 -8.13 17.95
CA LYS A 115 -5.93 -9.61 17.99
C LYS A 115 -7.27 -10.14 17.47
N GLN A 116 -8.19 -9.24 17.16
CA GLN A 116 -9.59 -9.53 16.90
C GLN A 116 -10.00 -8.96 15.55
N LYS A 117 -10.97 -9.62 14.90
CA LYS A 117 -11.47 -9.22 13.59
C LYS A 117 -12.33 -7.96 13.65
N ILE A 118 -12.95 -7.71 14.80
CA ILE A 118 -13.81 -6.55 15.06
C ILE A 118 -13.08 -5.63 16.04
N VAL A 119 -12.62 -4.49 15.55
CA VAL A 119 -11.85 -3.51 16.33
C VAL A 119 -12.68 -2.24 16.44
N CYS A 120 -13.20 -1.96 17.63
CA CYS A 120 -13.93 -0.72 17.87
C CYS A 120 -13.08 0.24 18.70
N HIS A 121 -13.00 1.50 18.28
CA HIS A 121 -12.39 2.53 19.13
C HIS A 121 -13.17 2.64 20.45
N PRO A 122 -12.51 2.84 21.61
CA PRO A 122 -13.19 2.92 22.91
C PRO A 122 -14.27 4.00 23.02
N SER A 123 -14.20 5.07 22.21
CA SER A 123 -15.23 6.12 22.17
C SER A 123 -16.39 5.83 21.20
N ALA A 124 -16.36 4.72 20.47
CA ALA A 124 -17.45 4.33 19.60
C ALA A 124 -18.66 3.84 20.43
N GLN A 125 -19.85 4.29 20.07
CA GLN A 125 -21.10 3.90 20.69
C GLN A 125 -21.86 2.95 19.76
N ILE A 126 -21.91 1.68 20.14
CA ILE A 126 -22.53 0.62 19.34
C ILE A 126 -23.83 0.18 20.01
N GLY A 127 -24.94 0.35 19.30
CA GLY A 127 -26.26 -0.08 19.74
C GLY A 127 -26.35 -1.60 19.88
N ARG A 128 -27.17 -2.07 20.84
CA ARG A 128 -27.29 -3.50 21.20
C ARG A 128 -27.69 -4.41 20.04
N SER A 129 -28.45 -3.89 19.08
CA SER A 129 -28.93 -4.65 17.92
C SER A 129 -27.97 -4.63 16.72
N VAL A 130 -26.87 -3.87 16.79
CA VAL A 130 -25.86 -3.82 15.72
C VAL A 130 -25.05 -5.10 15.73
N ARG A 131 -24.95 -5.77 14.57
CA ARG A 131 -24.19 -7.01 14.41
C ARG A 131 -23.01 -6.81 13.46
N PHE A 132 -21.86 -7.37 13.83
CA PHE A 132 -20.68 -7.41 12.97
C PHE A 132 -20.44 -8.82 12.42
N GLU A 133 -20.09 -8.93 11.14
CA GLU A 133 -19.66 -10.16 10.49
C GLU A 133 -18.32 -9.99 9.77
N GLY A 134 -17.51 -11.04 9.71
CA GLY A 134 -16.19 -10.97 9.08
C GLY A 134 -15.25 -10.06 9.86
N PHE A 135 -14.71 -9.02 9.23
CA PHE A 135 -13.94 -7.98 9.93
C PHE A 135 -14.66 -6.63 9.96
N ALA A 136 -14.39 -5.82 10.99
CA ALA A 136 -14.83 -4.43 11.01
C ALA A 136 -13.89 -3.58 11.85
N VAL A 137 -13.75 -2.31 11.47
CA VAL A 137 -13.01 -1.32 12.26
C VAL A 137 -13.86 -0.08 12.44
N THR A 138 -14.04 0.39 13.68
CA THR A 138 -14.67 1.69 13.94
C THR A 138 -13.65 2.69 14.48
N GLY A 139 -13.70 3.89 13.91
CA GLY A 139 -12.95 5.05 14.33
C GLY A 139 -13.51 5.71 15.58
N LYS A 140 -12.92 6.84 15.94
CA LYS A 140 -13.31 7.65 17.09
C LYS A 140 -14.73 8.20 16.93
N ASN A 141 -15.50 8.21 18.01
CA ASN A 141 -16.81 8.87 18.09
C ASN A 141 -17.82 8.36 17.04
N VAL A 142 -17.64 7.14 16.56
CA VAL A 142 -18.61 6.46 15.70
C VAL A 142 -19.86 6.14 16.53
N ILE A 143 -21.04 6.40 15.99
CA ILE A 143 -22.33 6.07 16.62
C ILE A 143 -23.11 5.19 15.66
N LEU A 144 -23.37 3.94 16.04
CA LEU A 144 -24.13 2.97 15.23
C LEU A 144 -25.36 2.53 16.02
N THR A 145 -26.56 2.78 15.51
CA THR A 145 -27.81 2.46 16.20
C THR A 145 -28.86 1.87 15.23
N GLY A 146 -29.90 1.22 15.76
CA GLY A 146 -30.87 0.44 14.97
C GLY A 146 -30.44 -1.02 14.77
N ASN A 147 -31.01 -1.74 13.79
CA ASN A 147 -30.73 -3.15 13.51
C ASN A 147 -29.68 -3.36 12.41
N LEU A 148 -28.64 -2.51 12.40
CA LEU A 148 -27.57 -2.56 11.41
C LEU A 148 -26.81 -3.88 11.41
N LYS A 149 -26.43 -4.33 10.21
CA LYS A 149 -25.52 -5.45 10.00
C LYS A 149 -24.28 -4.97 9.23
N ILE A 150 -23.12 -5.04 9.84
CA ILE A 150 -21.87 -4.51 9.28
C ILE A 150 -20.91 -5.65 9.00
N LYS A 151 -20.57 -5.85 7.73
CA LYS A 151 -19.75 -6.97 7.27
C LYS A 151 -18.53 -6.49 6.49
N ASN A 152 -17.35 -6.94 6.86
CA ASN A 152 -16.08 -6.61 6.19
C ASN A 152 -15.96 -5.10 5.87
N SER A 153 -16.19 -4.22 6.85
CA SER A 153 -16.33 -2.78 6.58
C SER A 153 -15.54 -1.93 7.56
N LEU A 154 -15.07 -0.78 7.07
CA LEU A 154 -14.29 0.20 7.84
C LEU A 154 -15.13 1.45 8.03
N ILE A 155 -15.29 1.90 9.26
CA ILE A 155 -16.13 3.04 9.63
C ILE A 155 -15.21 4.09 10.23
N TRP A 156 -15.01 5.20 9.52
CA TRP A 156 -14.09 6.25 9.94
C TRP A 156 -14.64 7.08 11.09
N ASP A 157 -13.75 7.90 11.65
CA ASP A 157 -14.06 8.79 12.77
C ASP A 157 -15.32 9.64 12.50
N ASN A 158 -16.12 9.81 13.54
CA ASN A 158 -17.33 10.64 13.60
C ASN A 158 -18.47 10.23 12.65
N VAL A 159 -18.46 9.01 12.10
CA VAL A 159 -19.61 8.48 11.36
C VAL A 159 -20.76 8.17 12.32
N ILE A 160 -21.93 8.72 12.03
CA ILE A 160 -23.18 8.45 12.74
C ILE A 160 -24.12 7.73 11.78
N LEU A 161 -24.57 6.55 12.16
CA LEU A 161 -25.52 5.75 11.40
C LEU A 161 -26.66 5.26 12.30
N HIS A 162 -27.88 5.45 11.81
CA HIS A 162 -29.09 4.94 12.42
C HIS A 162 -29.94 4.31 11.32
N GLY A 163 -30.28 3.03 11.44
CA GLY A 163 -31.08 2.34 10.45
C GLY A 163 -31.12 0.82 10.65
N ASP A 164 -31.66 0.13 9.66
CA ASP A 164 -31.90 -1.32 9.67
C ASP A 164 -31.20 -2.04 8.51
N GLU A 165 -30.14 -1.44 7.95
CA GLU A 165 -29.48 -1.91 6.73
C GLU A 165 -28.31 -2.86 6.94
N GLU A 166 -27.96 -3.57 5.86
CA GLU A 166 -26.72 -4.35 5.75
C GLU A 166 -25.66 -3.58 4.96
N ILE A 167 -24.53 -3.30 5.60
CA ILE A 167 -23.36 -2.64 5.02
C ILE A 167 -22.26 -3.69 4.84
N THR A 168 -21.91 -3.97 3.59
CA THR A 168 -20.94 -5.02 3.25
C THR A 168 -19.80 -4.48 2.39
N ASN A 169 -18.56 -4.92 2.68
CA ASN A 169 -17.36 -4.60 1.89
C ASN A 169 -17.18 -3.10 1.63
N SER A 170 -17.45 -2.27 2.65
CA SER A 170 -17.59 -0.82 2.49
C SER A 170 -16.62 -0.03 3.36
N ILE A 171 -16.36 1.21 2.97
CA ILE A 171 -15.66 2.20 3.78
C ILE A 171 -16.60 3.38 3.96
N LEU A 172 -17.01 3.64 5.20
CA LEU A 172 -17.90 4.75 5.56
C LEU A 172 -17.07 5.92 6.07
N THR A 173 -17.30 7.10 5.50
CA THR A 173 -16.59 8.34 5.86
C THR A 173 -17.57 9.38 6.39
N GLY A 174 -17.10 10.35 7.20
CA GLY A 174 -17.95 11.30 7.95
C GLY A 174 -18.87 12.21 7.12
N GLU A 175 -18.67 12.31 5.80
CA GLU A 175 -19.60 13.02 4.90
C GLU A 175 -20.72 12.12 4.34
N SER A 176 -20.67 10.82 4.62
CA SER A 176 -21.68 9.86 4.19
C SER A 176 -22.92 10.02 5.07
N LYS A 177 -23.78 10.99 4.77
CA LYS A 177 -25.19 10.89 5.13
C LYS A 177 -25.80 9.83 4.23
N ILE A 178 -25.78 8.59 4.69
CA ILE A 178 -26.60 7.54 4.10
C ILE A 178 -28.05 7.89 4.46
N LYS A 179 -28.66 8.77 3.66
CA LYS A 179 -30.10 8.81 3.51
C LYS A 179 -30.41 7.78 2.42
N LEU A 180 -30.93 6.63 2.84
CA LEU A 180 -31.62 5.71 1.96
C LEU A 180 -33.09 6.12 1.89
#